data_AF-A0A2J7R0E9-F1
#
_entry.id   AF-A0A2J7R0E9-F1
#
_cell.length_a   1.000
_cell.length_b   1.000
_cell.length_c   1.000
_cell.angle_alpha   90.00
_cell.angle_beta   90.00
_cell.angle_gamma   90.00
#
_symmetry.space_group_name_H-M   'P 1'
#
loop_
_entity.id
_entity.type
_entity.pdbx_description
1 polymer ?
#
loop_
_entity_poly.entity_id
_entity_poly.type
_entity_poly.pdbx_seq_one_letter_code
_entity_poly.pdbx_strand_id
1 'polypeptide(L)'
;MNSNLPHILCLTEHHMKQLELEHLHLENYNLGARYCRKTLEKGGVSIFVHENLKFTKINLEDYCKDQDLEACALKLDSPFSNICILTLYRAPSGNFDHFINRLETILNVLHSSKVEFIICGDININYLIDSNRKLNLDSLLSSYNLSSTVNFPTRVQNNSSSAIDNIFIDNSKLRDYTVGPFINGLSDHDAQLIEINNIDLQPSNQQYQTVRKINKHTMADFVTKLSNESWDNVFDSNNIDSKFNCFLNTYLRIFYSSFPLKIVKNENKNKSTWITIGIKTSCKHKRQLYLASRDSNDPRLKSHYKMYCKILSKVIKEAKQNNYNSQILKSNNKIKTTWDIVKVESGKKSVNEDVQSLNIEGKSTNNPQAIASAFNEYFLSLAEKTYSNNNNNNNNNNNNNPIYYLSRAFN
;
A
#
# COMPACT_ATOMS: atom_id res chain seq x y z
N MET A 1 -19.23 1.73 7.85
CA MET A 1 -18.03 1.23 7.13
C MET A 1 -18.27 1.46 5.64
N ASN A 2 -17.28 1.90 4.84
CA ASN A 2 -17.45 2.09 3.39
C ASN A 2 -17.67 0.71 2.73
N SER A 3 -18.93 0.34 2.53
CA SER A 3 -19.38 -1.02 2.20
C SER A 3 -19.19 -1.46 0.74
N ASN A 4 -18.24 -0.91 -0.02
CA ASN A 4 -18.22 -1.07 -1.50
C ASN A 4 -16.88 -1.53 -2.10
N LEU A 5 -15.86 -1.84 -1.29
CA LEU A 5 -14.57 -2.29 -1.80
C LEU A 5 -14.33 -3.77 -1.45
N PRO A 6 -13.89 -4.61 -2.40
CA PRO A 6 -13.50 -5.99 -2.09
C PRO A 6 -12.39 -6.01 -1.05
N HIS A 7 -12.45 -6.93 -0.10
CA HIS A 7 -11.37 -7.11 0.87
C HIS A 7 -10.06 -7.57 0.20
N ILE A 8 -10.16 -8.31 -0.91
CA ILE A 8 -9.05 -8.98 -1.57
C ILE A 8 -9.29 -8.92 -3.07
N LEU A 9 -8.24 -8.62 -3.81
CA LEU A 9 -8.25 -8.59 -5.27
C LEU A 9 -7.22 -9.58 -5.78
N CYS A 10 -7.69 -10.59 -6.52
CA CYS A 10 -6.85 -11.58 -7.16
C CYS A 10 -6.79 -11.25 -8.65
N LEU A 11 -5.60 -10.93 -9.15
CA LEU A 11 -5.38 -10.52 -10.54
C LEU A 11 -4.50 -11.55 -11.24
N THR A 12 -4.95 -12.00 -12.41
CA THR A 12 -4.16 -12.77 -13.37
C THR A 12 -3.74 -11.88 -14.53
N GLU A 13 -2.72 -12.30 -15.27
CA GLU A 13 -2.22 -11.60 -16.46
C GLU A 13 -1.88 -10.12 -16.23
N HIS A 14 -1.28 -9.81 -15.07
CA HIS A 14 -0.93 -8.43 -14.75
C HIS A 14 0.21 -7.87 -15.64
N HIS A 15 0.95 -8.75 -16.33
CA HIS A 15 2.00 -8.50 -17.33
C HIS A 15 3.22 -7.67 -16.90
N MET A 16 3.21 -7.12 -15.70
CA MET A 16 4.31 -6.37 -15.09
C MET A 16 5.50 -7.24 -14.69
N LYS A 17 6.69 -6.65 -14.79
CA LYS A 17 7.90 -7.13 -14.13
C LYS A 17 7.83 -6.89 -12.62
N GLN A 18 8.70 -7.58 -11.88
CA GLN A 18 8.78 -7.46 -10.42
C GLN A 18 8.89 -6.01 -9.93
N LEU A 19 9.83 -5.24 -10.48
CA LEU A 19 10.04 -3.85 -10.07
C LEU A 19 8.83 -2.96 -10.38
N GLU A 20 8.14 -3.20 -11.49
CA GLU A 20 6.96 -2.42 -11.87
C GLU A 20 5.80 -2.70 -10.90
N LEU A 21 5.57 -3.98 -10.58
CA LEU A 21 4.51 -4.40 -9.66
C LEU A 21 4.78 -3.95 -8.22
N GLU A 22 6.03 -3.95 -7.76
CA GLU A 22 6.42 -3.44 -6.44
C GLU A 22 6.20 -1.93 -6.28
N HIS A 23 6.21 -1.17 -7.38
CA HIS A 23 5.95 0.27 -7.40
C HIS A 23 4.51 0.62 -7.80
N LEU A 24 3.67 -0.39 -8.07
CA LEU A 24 2.25 -0.17 -8.35
C LEU A 24 1.53 0.18 -7.04
N HIS A 25 1.12 1.43 -6.93
CA HIS A 25 0.29 1.87 -5.81
C HIS A 25 -1.21 1.73 -6.14
N LEU A 26 -1.91 0.91 -5.36
CA LEU A 26 -3.36 0.78 -5.40
C LEU A 26 -3.97 1.33 -4.10
N GLU A 27 -4.78 2.38 -4.20
CA GLU A 27 -5.34 3.08 -3.03
C GLU A 27 -6.17 2.12 -2.15
N ASN A 28 -5.89 2.08 -0.84
CA ASN A 28 -6.49 1.19 0.17
C ASN A 28 -6.08 -0.29 0.11
N TYR A 29 -5.11 -0.66 -0.74
CA TYR A 29 -4.64 -2.04 -0.85
C TYR A 29 -3.11 -2.14 -0.71
N ASN A 30 -2.66 -3.22 -0.08
CA ASN A 30 -1.27 -3.65 -0.04
C ASN A 30 -1.08 -4.82 -1.01
N LEU A 31 0.06 -4.84 -1.72
CA LEU A 31 0.47 -6.02 -2.48
C LEU A 31 0.86 -7.14 -1.51
N GLY A 32 0.10 -8.23 -1.49
CA GLY A 32 0.28 -9.31 -0.52
C GLY A 32 1.13 -10.47 -1.01
N ALA A 33 0.81 -10.99 -2.19
CA ALA A 33 1.57 -12.05 -2.85
C ALA A 33 1.61 -11.82 -4.36
N ARG A 34 2.64 -12.33 -5.02
CA ARG A 34 2.77 -12.23 -6.48
C ARG A 34 3.67 -13.32 -7.06
N TYR A 35 3.49 -13.53 -8.35
CA TYR A 35 4.45 -14.20 -9.22
C TYR A 35 4.56 -13.42 -10.52
N CYS A 36 5.79 -13.05 -10.89
CA CYS A 36 6.10 -12.43 -12.17
C CYS A 36 6.84 -13.46 -13.02
N ARG A 37 6.50 -13.56 -14.31
CA ARG A 37 7.24 -14.40 -15.25
C ARG A 37 8.72 -14.03 -15.29
N LYS A 38 9.57 -15.06 -15.45
CA LYS A 38 11.04 -14.90 -15.46
C LYS A 38 11.61 -14.94 -16.86
N THR A 39 11.06 -15.77 -17.73
CA THR A 39 11.63 -16.06 -19.06
C THR A 39 10.75 -15.53 -20.18
N LEU A 40 9.43 -15.66 -20.03
CA LEU A 40 8.48 -15.23 -21.05
C LEU A 40 7.89 -13.86 -20.72
N GLU A 41 7.52 -13.13 -21.77
CA GLU A 41 6.76 -11.90 -21.63
C GLU A 41 5.29 -12.21 -21.27
N LYS A 42 4.62 -11.24 -20.65
CA LYS A 42 3.15 -11.19 -20.45
C LYS A 42 2.55 -12.39 -19.73
N GLY A 43 2.37 -12.27 -18.43
CA GLY A 43 1.60 -13.19 -17.59
C GLY A 43 1.58 -12.64 -16.17
N GLY A 44 1.68 -13.52 -15.20
CA GLY A 44 1.85 -13.21 -13.80
C GLY A 44 0.54 -13.18 -13.03
N VAL A 45 0.64 -13.40 -11.73
CA VAL A 45 -0.48 -13.36 -10.80
C VAL A 45 -0.13 -12.51 -9.58
N SER A 46 -1.13 -11.86 -9.01
CA SER A 46 -0.96 -11.05 -7.81
C SER A 46 -2.21 -11.05 -6.94
N ILE A 47 -1.98 -10.93 -5.63
CA ILE A 47 -3.03 -10.76 -4.63
C ILE A 47 -2.80 -9.42 -3.95
N PHE A 48 -3.79 -8.54 -4.02
CA PHE A 48 -3.85 -7.30 -3.25
C PHE A 48 -4.83 -7.48 -2.10
N VAL A 49 -4.43 -7.05 -0.91
CA VAL A 49 -5.20 -7.18 0.33
C VAL A 49 -5.52 -5.79 0.85
N HIS A 50 -6.78 -5.54 1.18
CA HIS A 50 -7.20 -4.25 1.71
C HIS A 50 -6.42 -3.93 3.00
N GLU A 51 -6.05 -2.66 3.21
CA GLU A 51 -5.17 -2.22 4.32
C GLU A 51 -5.71 -2.53 5.72
N ASN A 52 -7.01 -2.85 5.81
CA ASN A 52 -7.67 -3.26 7.05
C ASN A 52 -7.51 -4.75 7.36
N LEU A 53 -6.79 -5.53 6.56
CA LEU A 53 -6.57 -6.95 6.84
C LEU A 53 -5.08 -7.22 7.04
N LYS A 54 -4.79 -8.14 7.95
CA LYS A 54 -3.45 -8.69 8.14
C LYS A 54 -3.32 -10.02 7.41
N PHE A 55 -2.14 -10.27 6.90
CA PHE A 55 -1.86 -11.47 6.13
C PHE A 55 -0.39 -11.87 6.23
N THR A 56 -0.12 -13.14 5.98
CA THR A 56 1.20 -13.72 5.86
C THR A 56 1.39 -14.25 4.43
N LYS A 57 2.41 -13.76 3.71
CA LYS A 57 2.76 -14.23 2.36
C LYS A 57 3.28 -15.67 2.42
N ILE A 58 2.91 -16.48 1.43
CA ILE A 58 3.45 -17.83 1.23
C ILE A 58 4.34 -17.80 -0.01
N ASN A 59 5.56 -18.34 0.09
CA ASN A 59 6.46 -18.43 -1.07
C ASN A 59 6.12 -19.68 -1.89
N LEU A 60 5.67 -19.48 -3.13
CA LEU A 60 5.36 -20.54 -4.08
C LEU A 60 6.25 -20.50 -5.35
N GLU A 61 7.30 -19.68 -5.35
CA GLU A 61 8.07 -19.39 -6.55
C GLU A 61 8.72 -20.63 -7.17
N ASP A 62 9.16 -21.59 -6.35
CA ASP A 62 9.79 -22.85 -6.79
C ASP A 62 8.80 -23.83 -7.43
N TYR A 63 7.49 -23.66 -7.18
CA TYR A 63 6.45 -24.48 -7.79
C TYR A 63 5.95 -23.91 -9.13
N CYS A 64 6.27 -22.65 -9.40
CA CYS A 64 5.76 -21.94 -10.56
C CYS A 64 6.62 -22.17 -11.79
N LYS A 65 5.95 -22.26 -12.94
CA LYS A 65 6.57 -22.33 -14.25
C LYS A 65 5.75 -21.52 -15.22
N ASP A 66 6.37 -20.53 -15.88
CA ASP A 66 5.74 -19.68 -16.88
C ASP A 66 4.84 -20.51 -17.82
N GLN A 67 3.62 -20.01 -18.06
CA GLN A 67 2.54 -20.66 -18.83
C GLN A 67 1.89 -21.90 -18.21
N ASP A 68 2.67 -22.80 -17.61
CA ASP A 68 2.15 -24.07 -17.08
C ASP A 68 1.43 -23.89 -15.74
N LEU A 69 2.03 -23.16 -14.80
CA LEU A 69 1.41 -22.82 -13.53
C LEU A 69 2.05 -21.55 -12.97
N GLU A 70 1.28 -20.50 -12.89
CA GLU A 70 1.68 -19.23 -12.30
C GLU A 70 0.83 -19.03 -11.06
N ALA A 71 1.45 -19.12 -9.89
CA ALA A 71 0.73 -19.20 -8.62
C ALA A 71 1.31 -18.23 -7.59
N CYS A 72 0.43 -17.63 -6.79
CA CYS A 72 0.84 -16.94 -5.58
C CYS A 72 -0.19 -17.14 -4.49
N ALA A 73 0.25 -17.17 -3.24
CA ALA A 73 -0.63 -17.39 -2.11
C ALA A 73 -0.28 -16.55 -0.90
N LEU A 74 -1.30 -16.31 -0.09
CA LEU A 74 -1.17 -15.75 1.23
C LEU A 74 -2.18 -16.37 2.17
N LYS A 75 -1.96 -16.15 3.45
CA LYS A 75 -2.82 -16.57 4.53
C LYS A 75 -3.36 -15.34 5.22
N LEU A 76 -4.67 -15.24 5.38
CA LEU A 76 -5.27 -14.20 6.20
C LEU A 76 -5.10 -14.55 7.68
N ASP A 77 -4.76 -13.55 8.48
CA ASP A 77 -4.67 -13.74 9.92
C ASP A 77 -6.08 -13.69 10.51
N SER A 78 -6.57 -14.83 11.01
CA SER A 78 -7.78 -14.90 11.83
C SER A 78 -7.56 -15.79 13.07
N PRO A 79 -8.16 -15.44 14.22
CA PRO A 79 -7.99 -16.17 15.47
C PRO A 79 -8.66 -17.56 15.44
N PHE A 80 -9.65 -17.76 14.57
CA PHE A 80 -10.47 -18.97 14.57
C PHE A 80 -10.27 -19.84 13.32
N SER A 81 -10.00 -19.24 12.16
CA SER A 81 -9.73 -19.96 10.91
C SER A 81 -8.57 -19.36 10.15
N ASN A 82 -7.87 -20.20 9.39
CA ASN A 82 -6.72 -19.79 8.61
C ASN A 82 -7.09 -19.86 7.13
N ILE A 83 -7.63 -18.77 6.60
CA ILE A 83 -8.03 -18.71 5.19
C ILE A 83 -6.78 -18.52 4.34
N CYS A 84 -6.45 -19.54 3.54
CA CYS A 84 -5.41 -19.50 2.54
C CYS A 84 -6.01 -19.15 1.18
N ILE A 85 -5.51 -18.08 0.58
CA ILE A 85 -5.94 -17.62 -0.73
C ILE A 85 -4.84 -17.94 -1.71
N LEU A 86 -5.18 -18.71 -2.73
CA LEU A 86 -4.29 -19.14 -3.79
C LEU A 86 -4.81 -18.61 -5.12
N THR A 87 -4.07 -17.71 -5.75
CA THR A 87 -4.39 -17.21 -7.10
C THR A 87 -3.55 -17.94 -8.12
N LEU A 88 -4.20 -18.47 -9.15
CA LEU A 88 -3.62 -19.28 -10.19
C LEU A 88 -3.84 -18.66 -11.56
N TYR A 89 -2.86 -18.80 -12.43
CA TYR A 89 -3.01 -18.60 -13.85
C TYR A 89 -2.35 -19.76 -14.60
N ARG A 90 -3.07 -20.30 -15.57
CA ARG A 90 -2.54 -21.27 -16.53
C ARG A 90 -2.80 -20.72 -17.93
N ALA A 91 -1.76 -20.51 -18.73
CA ALA A 91 -1.95 -20.08 -20.10
C ALA A 91 -2.65 -21.17 -20.92
N PRO A 92 -3.44 -20.84 -21.97
CA PRO A 92 -4.08 -21.84 -22.81
C PRO A 92 -3.11 -22.90 -23.36
N SER A 93 -1.90 -22.46 -23.72
CA SER A 93 -0.80 -23.25 -24.27
C SER A 93 0.05 -23.98 -23.21
N GLY A 94 -0.17 -23.72 -21.92
CA GLY A 94 0.58 -24.36 -20.84
C GLY A 94 0.29 -25.87 -20.74
N ASN A 95 1.28 -26.63 -20.27
CA ASN A 95 1.16 -28.07 -20.07
C ASN A 95 0.20 -28.40 -18.92
N PHE A 96 -0.91 -29.06 -19.25
CA PHE A 96 -1.97 -29.39 -18.29
C PHE A 96 -1.54 -30.42 -17.24
N ASP A 97 -0.76 -31.42 -17.60
CA ASP A 97 -0.31 -32.45 -16.65
C ASP A 97 0.69 -31.85 -15.65
N HIS A 98 1.56 -30.97 -16.12
CA HIS A 98 2.44 -30.20 -15.24
C HIS A 98 1.64 -29.31 -14.28
N PHE A 99 0.62 -28.63 -14.79
CA PHE A 99 -0.31 -27.83 -13.99
C PHE A 99 -0.95 -28.65 -12.86
N ILE A 100 -1.56 -29.79 -13.17
CA ILE A 100 -2.24 -30.66 -12.19
C ILE A 100 -1.25 -31.18 -11.14
N ASN A 101 -0.11 -31.75 -11.57
CA ASN A 101 0.88 -32.31 -10.66
C ASN A 101 1.47 -31.26 -9.71
N ARG A 102 1.73 -30.05 -10.22
CA ARG A 102 2.26 -28.95 -9.40
C ARG A 102 1.21 -28.36 -8.47
N LEU A 103 -0.04 -28.23 -8.93
CA LEU A 103 -1.14 -27.82 -8.06
C LEU A 103 -1.34 -28.80 -6.91
N GLU A 104 -1.34 -30.11 -7.18
CA GLU A 104 -1.41 -31.15 -6.14
C GLU A 104 -0.25 -31.02 -5.14
N THR A 105 0.97 -30.79 -5.62
CA THR A 105 2.14 -30.58 -4.76
C THR A 105 1.94 -29.35 -3.84
N ILE A 106 1.47 -28.23 -4.40
CA ILE A 106 1.17 -27.02 -3.62
C ILE A 106 0.09 -27.32 -2.57
N LEU A 107 -1.01 -27.95 -2.95
CA LEU A 107 -2.10 -28.26 -2.03
C LEU A 107 -1.64 -29.19 -0.91
N ASN A 108 -0.83 -30.21 -1.20
CA ASN A 108 -0.24 -31.09 -0.19
C ASN A 108 0.64 -30.35 0.82
N VAL A 109 1.41 -29.36 0.37
CA VAL A 109 2.30 -28.57 1.25
C VAL A 109 1.51 -27.59 2.12
N LEU A 110 0.44 -27.00 1.58
CA LEU A 110 -0.36 -25.98 2.27
C LEU A 110 -1.47 -26.58 3.14
N HIS A 111 -1.89 -27.82 2.85
CA HIS A 111 -3.02 -28.44 3.51
C HIS A 111 -2.74 -28.71 4.98
N SER A 112 -3.70 -28.30 5.83
CA SER A 112 -3.77 -28.70 7.23
C SER A 112 -5.22 -28.63 7.70
N SER A 113 -5.56 -29.32 8.78
CA SER A 113 -6.94 -29.37 9.31
C SER A 113 -7.53 -27.99 9.64
N LYS A 114 -6.67 -27.02 9.97
CA LYS A 114 -7.06 -25.64 10.33
C LYS A 114 -7.10 -24.68 9.15
N VAL A 115 -6.63 -25.08 7.97
CA VAL A 115 -6.61 -24.22 6.77
C VAL A 115 -7.90 -24.40 5.98
N GLU A 116 -8.39 -23.27 5.47
CA GLU A 116 -9.52 -23.16 4.55
C GLU A 116 -8.99 -22.58 3.25
N PHE A 117 -9.21 -23.25 2.12
CA PHE A 117 -8.74 -22.73 0.83
C PHE A 117 -9.81 -21.93 0.11
N ILE A 118 -9.37 -20.82 -0.47
CA ILE A 118 -10.04 -20.13 -1.56
C ILE A 118 -9.04 -20.09 -2.72
N ILE A 119 -9.31 -20.85 -3.77
CA ILE A 119 -8.48 -20.90 -4.97
C ILE A 119 -9.20 -20.14 -6.08
N CYS A 120 -8.52 -19.26 -6.81
CA CYS A 120 -9.17 -18.51 -7.88
C CYS A 120 -8.21 -18.11 -9.01
N GLY A 121 -8.78 -17.74 -10.15
CA GLY A 121 -8.05 -17.14 -11.26
C GLY A 121 -8.43 -17.74 -12.61
N ASP A 122 -7.69 -17.37 -13.65
CA ASP A 122 -7.87 -17.86 -15.02
C ASP A 122 -7.12 -19.19 -15.22
N ILE A 123 -7.88 -20.28 -15.22
CA ILE A 123 -7.35 -21.64 -15.36
C ILE A 123 -7.31 -22.07 -16.84
N ASN A 124 -7.94 -21.31 -17.74
CA ASN A 124 -8.11 -21.67 -19.14
C ASN A 124 -8.70 -23.08 -19.32
N ILE A 125 -9.72 -23.42 -18.53
CA ILE A 125 -10.56 -24.63 -18.65
C ILE A 125 -12.01 -24.19 -18.61
N ASN A 126 -12.78 -24.49 -19.67
CA ASN A 126 -14.16 -24.02 -19.76
C ASN A 126 -15.09 -24.87 -18.88
N TYR A 127 -15.63 -24.28 -17.81
CA TYR A 127 -16.54 -24.94 -16.87
C TYR A 127 -17.99 -25.04 -17.38
N LEU A 128 -18.34 -24.37 -18.48
CA LEU A 128 -19.67 -24.48 -19.11
C LEU A 128 -19.86 -25.76 -19.94
N ILE A 129 -18.77 -26.50 -20.19
CA ILE A 129 -18.78 -27.74 -20.95
C ILE A 129 -18.03 -28.83 -20.17
N ASP A 130 -18.45 -30.07 -20.33
CA ASP A 130 -17.71 -31.19 -19.76
C ASP A 130 -16.49 -31.53 -20.60
N SER A 131 -15.39 -31.84 -19.93
CA SER A 131 -14.12 -32.22 -20.56
C SER A 131 -13.27 -33.03 -19.60
N ASN A 132 -12.36 -33.86 -20.14
CA ASN A 132 -11.40 -34.61 -19.31
C ASN A 132 -10.54 -33.68 -18.43
N ARG A 133 -10.20 -32.48 -18.91
CA ARG A 133 -9.44 -31.49 -18.13
C ARG A 133 -10.24 -30.98 -16.93
N LYS A 134 -11.53 -30.68 -17.12
CA LYS A 134 -12.45 -30.32 -16.04
C LYS A 134 -12.58 -31.46 -15.04
N LEU A 135 -12.86 -32.68 -15.51
CA LEU A 135 -12.98 -33.86 -14.64
C LEU A 135 -11.72 -34.13 -13.81
N ASN A 136 -10.53 -34.04 -14.42
CA ASN A 136 -9.26 -34.23 -13.71
C ASN A 136 -9.04 -33.15 -12.64
N LEU A 137 -9.33 -31.88 -12.97
CA LEU A 137 -9.22 -30.79 -12.01
C LEU A 137 -10.23 -30.92 -10.87
N ASP A 138 -11.49 -31.23 -11.18
CA ASP A 138 -12.56 -31.44 -10.19
C ASP A 138 -12.21 -32.62 -9.27
N SER A 139 -11.63 -33.70 -9.80
CA SER A 139 -11.21 -34.86 -9.01
C SER A 139 -10.09 -34.50 -8.03
N LEU A 140 -9.08 -33.74 -8.49
CA LEU A 140 -8.03 -33.23 -7.61
C LEU A 140 -8.59 -32.30 -6.54
N LEU A 141 -9.41 -31.32 -6.91
CA LEU A 141 -9.94 -30.34 -5.96
C LEU A 141 -10.89 -30.98 -4.94
N SER A 142 -11.69 -31.97 -5.36
CA SER A 142 -12.59 -32.70 -4.48
C SER A 142 -11.86 -33.49 -3.39
N SER A 143 -10.62 -33.95 -3.64
CA SER A 143 -9.82 -34.64 -2.61
C SER A 143 -9.41 -33.70 -1.45
N TYR A 144 -9.51 -32.38 -1.65
CA TYR A 144 -9.31 -31.34 -0.62
C TYR A 144 -10.62 -30.65 -0.20
N ASN A 145 -11.78 -31.26 -0.47
CA ASN A 145 -13.13 -30.70 -0.22
C ASN A 145 -13.43 -29.39 -0.97
N LEU A 146 -12.73 -29.12 -2.07
CA LEU A 146 -12.91 -27.92 -2.87
C LEU A 146 -13.86 -28.18 -4.03
N SER A 147 -14.70 -27.20 -4.32
CA SER A 147 -15.63 -27.25 -5.46
C SER A 147 -15.74 -25.90 -6.15
N SER A 148 -16.04 -25.92 -7.45
CA SER A 148 -16.24 -24.71 -8.25
C SER A 148 -17.50 -23.96 -7.84
N THR A 149 -17.41 -22.63 -7.78
CA THR A 149 -18.56 -21.76 -7.49
C THR A 149 -19.09 -21.04 -8.73
N VAL A 150 -18.29 -20.92 -9.79
CA VAL A 150 -18.66 -20.19 -11.01
C VAL A 150 -19.27 -21.11 -12.04
N ASN A 151 -20.53 -20.84 -12.41
CA ASN A 151 -21.31 -21.55 -13.42
C ASN A 151 -21.87 -20.62 -14.51
N PHE A 152 -21.28 -19.43 -14.65
CA PHE A 152 -21.68 -18.40 -15.61
C PHE A 152 -20.47 -17.99 -16.49
N PRO A 153 -20.69 -17.43 -17.70
CA PRO A 153 -19.60 -16.95 -18.54
C PRO A 153 -18.74 -15.90 -17.86
N THR A 154 -17.42 -16.06 -17.96
CA THR A 154 -16.41 -15.11 -17.46
C THR A 154 -15.65 -14.43 -18.59
N ARG A 155 -15.66 -15.01 -19.79
CA ARG A 155 -15.14 -14.40 -21.00
C ARG A 155 -16.21 -14.43 -22.08
N VAL A 156 -16.64 -13.25 -22.53
CA VAL A 156 -17.67 -13.08 -23.55
C VAL A 156 -17.07 -12.28 -24.70
N GLN A 157 -16.86 -12.94 -25.85
CA GLN A 157 -16.28 -12.31 -27.03
C GLN A 157 -17.10 -12.64 -28.27
N ASN A 158 -17.62 -11.60 -28.91
CA ASN A 158 -18.49 -11.73 -30.09
C ASN A 158 -19.70 -12.66 -29.79
N ASN A 159 -19.70 -13.86 -30.35
CA ASN A 159 -20.75 -14.87 -30.19
C ASN A 159 -20.30 -16.09 -29.37
N SER A 160 -19.12 -16.05 -28.74
CA SER A 160 -18.66 -17.10 -27.84
C SER A 160 -18.67 -16.62 -26.39
N SER A 161 -19.00 -17.55 -25.50
CA SER A 161 -19.01 -17.36 -24.06
C SER A 161 -18.38 -18.58 -23.40
N SER A 162 -17.37 -18.37 -22.55
CA SER A 162 -16.73 -19.43 -21.78
C SER A 162 -16.57 -19.03 -20.33
N ALA A 163 -16.59 -20.01 -19.42
CA ALA A 163 -16.26 -19.84 -18.01
C ALA A 163 -14.87 -20.44 -17.77
N ILE A 164 -13.83 -19.66 -18.03
CA ILE A 164 -12.43 -20.12 -17.92
C ILE A 164 -11.73 -19.63 -16.65
N ASP A 165 -12.37 -18.67 -15.99
CA ASP A 165 -12.02 -18.20 -14.67
C ASP A 165 -12.97 -18.84 -13.66
N ASN A 166 -12.44 -19.27 -12.51
CA ASN A 166 -13.27 -19.88 -11.47
C ASN A 166 -12.79 -19.49 -10.07
N ILE A 167 -13.66 -19.71 -9.09
CA ILE A 167 -13.35 -19.63 -7.68
C ILE A 167 -13.75 -20.98 -7.06
N PHE A 168 -12.79 -21.65 -6.47
CA PHE A 168 -12.97 -22.91 -5.76
C PHE A 168 -12.86 -22.68 -4.26
N ILE A 169 -13.84 -23.18 -3.51
CA ILE A 169 -13.91 -22.98 -2.05
C ILE A 169 -14.10 -24.30 -1.33
N ASP A 170 -13.68 -24.35 -0.07
CA ASP A 170 -13.98 -25.45 0.84
C ASP A 170 -15.45 -25.37 1.30
N ASN A 171 -16.33 -26.11 0.62
CA ASN A 171 -17.76 -26.15 0.93
C ASN A 171 -18.07 -26.70 2.32
N SER A 172 -17.13 -27.41 2.96
CA SER A 172 -17.38 -27.92 4.30
C SER A 172 -17.39 -26.79 5.34
N LYS A 173 -16.64 -25.71 5.10
CA LYS A 173 -16.39 -24.61 6.04
C LYS A 173 -16.93 -23.25 5.55
N LEU A 174 -16.92 -22.98 4.25
CA LEU A 174 -17.32 -21.69 3.64
C LEU A 174 -18.70 -21.80 2.95
N ARG A 175 -19.74 -22.13 3.71
CA ARG A 175 -21.08 -22.49 3.13
C ARG A 175 -21.97 -21.30 2.78
N ASP A 176 -21.81 -20.19 3.48
CA ASP A 176 -22.66 -19.01 3.30
C ASP A 176 -21.93 -18.01 2.43
N TYR A 177 -22.16 -18.09 1.12
CA TYR A 177 -21.54 -17.19 0.15
C TYR A 177 -22.49 -16.85 -0.99
N THR A 178 -22.23 -15.72 -1.63
CA THR A 178 -22.80 -15.37 -2.93
C THR A 178 -21.68 -15.20 -3.95
N VAL A 179 -21.95 -15.57 -5.19
CA VAL A 179 -21.00 -15.43 -6.29
C VAL A 179 -21.73 -14.89 -7.52
N GLY A 180 -21.10 -13.97 -8.24
CA GLY A 180 -21.68 -13.41 -9.45
C GLY A 180 -20.66 -12.75 -10.38
N PRO A 181 -21.04 -12.55 -11.66
CA PRO A 181 -20.19 -11.87 -12.61
C PRO A 181 -20.11 -10.38 -12.26
N PHE A 182 -18.88 -9.86 -12.23
CA PHE A 182 -18.58 -8.45 -12.16
C PHE A 182 -18.01 -7.98 -13.49
N ILE A 183 -18.91 -7.56 -14.37
CA ILE A 183 -18.58 -6.97 -15.66
C ILE A 183 -17.71 -5.75 -15.39
N ASN A 184 -16.42 -5.74 -15.74
CA ASN A 184 -15.51 -4.65 -15.33
C ASN A 184 -15.25 -3.63 -16.46
N GLY A 185 -15.25 -4.07 -17.72
CA GLY A 185 -14.90 -3.23 -18.88
C GLY A 185 -13.44 -2.75 -18.89
N LEU A 186 -12.57 -3.44 -18.15
CA LEU A 186 -11.13 -3.25 -18.05
C LEU A 186 -10.37 -4.32 -18.87
N SER A 187 -10.94 -5.51 -19.00
CA SER A 187 -10.41 -6.66 -19.74
C SER A 187 -11.47 -7.24 -20.69
N ASP A 188 -11.08 -8.18 -21.56
CA ASP A 188 -11.99 -9.07 -22.28
C ASP A 188 -12.59 -10.18 -21.37
N HIS A 189 -12.11 -10.28 -20.12
CA HIS A 189 -12.70 -11.08 -19.05
C HIS A 189 -13.56 -10.21 -18.10
N ASP A 190 -14.74 -10.70 -17.77
CA ASP A 190 -15.56 -10.25 -16.65
C ASP A 190 -14.99 -10.85 -15.36
N ALA A 191 -14.86 -10.04 -14.31
CA ALA A 191 -14.35 -10.53 -13.02
C ALA A 191 -15.40 -11.38 -12.32
N GLN A 192 -15.00 -12.15 -11.31
CA GLN A 192 -15.92 -12.90 -10.46
C GLN A 192 -15.87 -12.31 -9.06
N LEU A 193 -17.02 -11.93 -8.52
CA LEU A 193 -17.13 -11.40 -7.17
C LEU A 193 -17.74 -12.49 -6.29
N ILE A 194 -17.01 -12.88 -5.25
CA ILE A 194 -17.51 -13.75 -4.19
C ILE A 194 -17.60 -12.94 -2.89
N GLU A 195 -18.75 -13.02 -2.23
CA GLU A 195 -18.97 -12.49 -0.89
C GLU A 195 -19.22 -13.67 0.03
N ILE A 196 -18.34 -13.88 1.01
CA ILE A 196 -18.45 -14.96 1.98
C ILE A 196 -18.86 -14.35 3.32
N ASN A 197 -19.97 -14.82 3.84
CA ASN A 197 -20.54 -14.36 5.10
C ASN A 197 -19.93 -15.08 6.29
N ASN A 198 -20.12 -14.51 7.48
CA ASN A 198 -19.72 -15.11 8.76
C ASN A 198 -18.22 -15.41 8.91
N ILE A 199 -17.36 -14.71 8.17
CA ILE A 199 -15.93 -14.73 8.42
C ILE A 199 -15.59 -13.65 9.45
N ASP A 200 -15.14 -14.07 10.62
CA ASP A 200 -14.53 -13.16 11.59
C ASP A 200 -13.09 -12.85 11.18
N LEU A 201 -12.95 -11.90 10.27
CA LEU A 201 -11.66 -11.29 9.95
C LEU A 201 -11.38 -10.24 11.00
N GLN A 202 -10.26 -10.39 11.73
CA GLN A 202 -9.81 -9.33 12.63
C GLN A 202 -9.51 -8.08 11.81
N PRO A 203 -10.30 -7.00 11.95
CA PRO A 203 -9.93 -5.74 11.31
C PRO A 203 -8.57 -5.34 11.86
N SER A 204 -7.67 -4.88 11.00
CA SER A 204 -6.44 -4.24 11.42
C SER A 204 -6.87 -3.11 12.34
N ASN A 205 -6.39 -3.15 13.59
CA ASN A 205 -6.72 -2.17 14.61
C ASN A 205 -6.63 -0.80 13.97
N GLN A 206 -7.77 -0.12 13.89
CA GLN A 206 -7.90 1.16 13.23
C GLN A 206 -6.82 2.06 13.80
N GLN A 207 -5.82 2.43 12.98
CA GLN A 207 -4.64 3.11 13.50
C GLN A 207 -5.02 4.52 13.92
N TYR A 208 -5.17 4.69 15.23
CA TYR A 208 -5.22 6.00 15.84
C TYR A 208 -3.78 6.48 16.03
N GLN A 209 -3.53 7.74 15.69
CA GLN A 209 -2.27 8.39 16.04
C GLN A 209 -2.54 9.48 17.07
N THR A 210 -1.65 9.58 18.05
CA THR A 210 -1.66 10.65 19.02
C THR A 210 -0.78 11.77 18.48
N VAL A 211 -1.38 12.91 18.13
CA VAL A 211 -0.65 14.04 17.54
C VAL A 211 -0.85 15.31 18.35
N ARG A 212 0.14 16.20 18.29
CA ARG A 212 0.01 17.59 18.73
C ARG A 212 -0.28 18.46 17.51
N LYS A 213 -1.43 19.14 17.49
CA LYS A 213 -1.83 19.95 16.34
C LYS A 213 -1.13 21.31 16.37
N ILE A 214 0.01 21.45 15.70
CA ILE A 214 0.70 22.74 15.53
C ILE A 214 0.13 23.47 14.31
N ASN A 215 -0.59 24.57 14.56
CA ASN A 215 -1.16 25.42 13.52
C ASN A 215 -1.10 26.89 13.97
N LYS A 216 -1.53 27.83 13.11
CA LYS A 216 -1.47 29.26 13.40
C LYS A 216 -2.13 29.64 14.73
N HIS A 217 -3.26 29.04 15.09
CA HIS A 217 -3.98 29.37 16.33
C HIS A 217 -3.27 28.82 17.57
N THR A 218 -2.83 27.56 17.56
CA THR A 218 -2.14 26.96 18.72
C THR A 218 -0.74 27.56 18.91
N MET A 219 -0.09 27.98 17.81
CA MET A 219 1.17 28.70 17.88
C MET A 219 0.98 30.10 18.46
N ALA A 220 -0.10 30.81 18.08
CA ALA A 220 -0.41 32.11 18.67
C ALA A 220 -0.66 32.00 20.18
N ASP A 221 -1.45 31.01 20.63
CA ASP A 221 -1.67 30.72 22.05
C ASP A 221 -0.36 30.45 22.80
N PHE A 222 0.54 29.64 22.21
CA PHE A 222 1.85 29.34 22.77
C PHE A 222 2.71 30.60 22.95
N VAL A 223 2.77 31.46 21.92
CA VAL A 223 3.52 32.72 21.96
C VAL A 223 2.94 33.67 23.01
N THR A 224 1.62 33.81 23.06
CA THR A 224 0.94 34.67 24.05
C THR A 224 1.19 34.20 25.49
N LYS A 225 1.15 32.89 25.75
CA LYS A 225 1.44 32.37 27.09
C LYS A 225 2.90 32.57 27.49
N LEU A 226 3.83 32.38 26.56
CA LEU A 226 5.25 32.66 26.82
C LEU A 226 5.52 34.15 27.07
N SER A 227 4.84 35.06 26.35
CA SER A 227 5.02 36.50 26.55
C SER A 227 4.46 37.00 27.87
N ASN A 228 3.52 36.27 28.47
CA ASN A 228 2.88 36.61 29.74
C ASN A 228 3.53 35.97 30.97
N GLU A 229 4.53 35.10 30.78
CA GLU A 229 5.26 34.47 31.89
C GLU A 229 6.32 35.45 32.41
N SER A 230 6.37 35.69 33.72
CA SER A 230 7.30 36.67 34.33
C SER A 230 8.73 36.15 34.46
N TRP A 231 8.88 34.83 34.57
CA TRP A 231 10.15 34.13 34.78
C TRP A 231 10.85 34.40 36.12
N ASP A 232 10.19 35.04 37.09
CA ASP A 232 10.77 35.37 38.41
C ASP A 232 11.40 34.14 39.08
N ASN A 233 10.69 33.00 39.05
CA ASN A 233 11.15 31.72 39.59
C ASN A 233 12.49 31.22 38.99
N VAL A 234 12.81 31.61 37.76
CA VAL A 234 14.08 31.29 37.09
C VAL A 234 15.19 32.21 37.56
N PHE A 235 14.87 33.48 37.82
CA PHE A 235 15.87 34.44 38.29
C PHE A 235 16.19 34.28 39.78
N ASP A 236 15.21 33.85 40.58
CA ASP A 236 15.28 33.68 42.04
C ASP A 236 15.95 32.38 42.51
N SER A 237 16.27 31.45 41.59
CA SER A 237 16.88 30.16 41.95
C SER A 237 18.40 30.26 42.17
N ASN A 238 18.93 29.51 43.15
CA ASN A 238 20.30 29.72 43.65
C ASN A 238 21.43 29.05 42.84
N ASN A 239 21.13 28.06 41.99
CA ASN A 239 22.14 27.41 41.15
C ASN A 239 21.65 27.24 39.70
N ILE A 240 22.60 27.13 38.76
CA ILE A 240 22.35 27.10 37.31
C ILE A 240 21.40 25.95 36.94
N ASP A 241 21.58 24.77 37.52
CA ASP A 241 20.73 23.61 37.25
C ASP A 241 19.28 23.87 37.67
N SER A 242 19.07 24.50 38.82
CA SER A 242 17.75 24.88 39.31
C SER A 242 17.11 25.93 38.40
N LYS A 243 17.89 26.94 37.95
CA LYS A 243 17.40 27.95 36.98
C LYS A 243 16.94 27.29 35.69
N PHE A 244 17.77 26.40 35.13
CA PHE A 244 17.46 25.68 33.90
C PHE A 244 16.23 24.79 34.06
N ASN A 245 16.15 24.03 35.15
CA ASN A 245 15.01 23.16 35.42
C ASN A 245 13.71 23.97 35.61
N CYS A 246 13.75 25.10 36.32
CA CYS A 246 12.61 26.02 36.45
C CYS A 246 12.17 26.56 35.08
N PHE A 247 13.12 27.01 34.25
CA PHE A 247 12.84 27.46 32.90
C PHE A 247 12.17 26.36 32.06
N LEU A 248 12.80 25.18 32.02
CA LEU A 248 12.38 24.07 31.18
C LEU A 248 10.99 23.57 31.60
N ASN A 249 10.74 23.44 32.91
CA ASN A 249 9.45 23.01 33.43
C ASN A 249 8.34 24.00 33.05
N THR A 250 8.58 25.31 33.21
CA THR A 250 7.62 26.35 32.83
C THR A 250 7.37 26.36 31.33
N TYR A 251 8.43 26.29 30.52
CA TYR A 251 8.34 26.19 29.06
C TYR A 251 7.53 24.97 28.62
N LEU A 252 7.84 23.78 29.15
CA LEU A 252 7.15 22.53 28.81
C LEU A 252 5.70 22.55 29.27
N ARG A 253 5.39 23.14 30.43
CA ARG A 253 4.00 23.34 30.89
C ARG A 253 3.21 24.16 29.90
N ILE A 254 3.76 25.29 29.46
CA ILE A 254 3.13 26.17 28.47
C ILE A 254 2.99 25.43 27.13
N PHE A 255 4.03 24.71 26.69
CA PHE A 255 4.03 23.91 25.46
C PHE A 255 2.93 22.84 25.49
N TYR A 256 2.88 22.02 26.54
CA TYR A 256 1.88 20.95 26.66
C TYR A 256 0.46 21.47 26.77
N SER A 257 0.24 22.63 27.39
CA SER A 257 -1.07 23.28 27.44
C SER A 257 -1.52 23.85 26.09
N SER A 258 -0.57 24.35 25.28
CA SER A 258 -0.86 25.00 23.99
C SER A 258 -0.97 23.99 22.85
N PHE A 259 -0.29 22.85 22.98
CA PHE A 259 -0.26 21.77 22.00
C PHE A 259 -0.75 20.45 22.61
N PRO A 260 -1.96 20.36 23.19
CA PRO A 260 -2.42 19.13 23.84
C PRO A 260 -2.43 17.95 22.86
N LEU A 261 -2.14 16.76 23.39
CA LEU A 261 -2.22 15.53 22.60
C LEU A 261 -3.68 15.28 22.22
N LYS A 262 -3.92 14.99 20.95
CA LYS A 262 -5.22 14.60 20.44
C LYS A 262 -5.09 13.28 19.70
N ILE A 263 -6.02 12.38 20.01
CA ILE A 263 -6.21 11.16 19.24
C ILE A 263 -6.91 11.55 17.96
N VAL A 264 -6.26 11.34 16.82
CA VAL A 264 -6.87 11.54 15.51
C VAL A 264 -6.95 10.22 14.78
N LYS A 265 -8.08 10.02 14.10
CA LYS A 265 -8.24 8.92 13.17
C LYS A 265 -7.30 9.14 11.99
N ASN A 266 -6.53 8.13 11.61
CA ASN A 266 -5.90 8.11 10.30
C ASN A 266 -7.01 7.94 9.25
N GLU A 267 -7.59 9.06 8.83
CA GLU A 267 -8.34 9.07 7.58
C GLU A 267 -7.32 9.06 6.44
N ASN A 268 -7.48 8.15 5.48
CA ASN A 268 -6.73 8.15 4.23
C ASN A 268 -6.99 9.50 3.54
N LYS A 269 -6.08 10.45 3.77
CA LYS A 269 -6.10 11.81 3.18
C LYS A 269 -5.80 11.79 1.68
N ASN A 270 -5.47 10.63 1.13
CA ASN A 270 -5.04 10.44 -0.25
C ASN A 270 -6.19 10.36 -1.24
N LYS A 271 -7.27 11.14 -1.04
CA LYS A 271 -8.23 11.33 -2.13
C LYS A 271 -7.52 12.08 -3.24
N SER A 272 -7.37 11.42 -4.37
CA SER A 272 -6.79 12.01 -5.56
C SER A 272 -7.46 13.35 -5.90
N THR A 273 -6.68 14.42 -5.84
CA THR A 273 -7.14 15.79 -6.03
C THR A 273 -7.40 16.15 -7.49
N TRP A 274 -6.92 15.34 -8.44
CA TRP A 274 -7.12 15.57 -9.88
C TRP A 274 -8.45 15.00 -10.41
N ILE A 275 -9.14 14.14 -9.65
CA ILE A 275 -10.41 13.53 -10.10
C ILE A 275 -11.56 14.52 -9.91
N THR A 276 -11.91 15.22 -10.99
CA THR A 276 -13.04 16.16 -11.02
C THR A 276 -14.40 15.45 -11.13
N ILE A 277 -15.50 16.17 -10.82
CA ILE A 277 -16.87 15.68 -11.05
C ILE A 277 -17.10 15.35 -12.54
N GLY A 278 -16.51 16.14 -13.44
CA GLY A 278 -16.55 15.89 -14.88
C GLY A 278 -15.92 14.54 -15.24
N ILE A 279 -14.72 14.25 -14.73
CA ILE A 279 -14.06 12.94 -14.95
C ILE A 279 -14.91 11.79 -14.40
N LYS A 280 -15.48 11.92 -13.19
CA LYS A 280 -16.37 10.89 -12.62
C LYS A 280 -17.58 10.65 -13.52
N THR A 281 -18.19 11.71 -14.04
CA THR A 281 -19.33 11.64 -14.95
C THR A 281 -18.93 10.96 -16.27
N SER A 282 -17.78 11.33 -16.83
CA SER A 282 -17.25 10.71 -18.04
C SER A 282 -16.91 9.23 -17.85
N CYS A 283 -16.39 8.82 -16.69
CA CYS A 283 -16.18 7.41 -16.37
C CYS A 283 -17.50 6.63 -16.29
N LYS A 284 -18.55 7.21 -15.69
CA LYS A 284 -19.90 6.62 -15.68
C LYS A 284 -20.46 6.49 -17.10
N HIS A 285 -20.28 7.50 -17.94
CA HIS A 285 -20.73 7.45 -19.33
C HIS A 285 -19.92 6.43 -20.15
N LYS A 286 -18.59 6.37 -19.99
CA LYS A 286 -17.75 5.31 -20.57
C LYS A 286 -18.30 3.94 -20.22
N ARG A 287 -18.69 3.74 -18.95
CA ARG A 287 -19.27 2.47 -18.48
C ARG A 287 -20.59 2.14 -19.19
N GLN A 288 -21.49 3.11 -19.33
CA GLN A 288 -22.74 2.93 -20.07
C GLN A 288 -22.47 2.57 -21.54
N LEU A 289 -21.56 3.29 -22.20
CA LEU A 289 -21.16 3.02 -23.58
C LEU A 289 -20.52 1.64 -23.74
N TYR A 290 -19.71 1.20 -22.78
CA TYR A 290 -19.12 -0.15 -22.80
C TYR A 290 -20.21 -1.22 -22.77
N LEU A 291 -21.17 -1.14 -21.83
CA LEU A 291 -22.25 -2.11 -21.73
C LEU A 291 -23.09 -2.15 -23.03
N ALA A 292 -23.50 -0.98 -23.53
CA ALA A 292 -24.23 -0.88 -24.79
C ALA A 292 -23.43 -1.43 -25.99
N SER A 293 -22.12 -1.16 -26.04
CA SER A 293 -21.22 -1.61 -27.11
C SER A 293 -20.91 -3.09 -27.04
N ARG A 294 -20.95 -3.70 -25.86
CA ARG A 294 -20.65 -5.12 -25.65
C ARG A 294 -21.78 -5.99 -26.19
N ASP A 295 -23.01 -5.60 -25.90
CA ASP A 295 -24.21 -6.37 -26.26
C ASP A 295 -24.71 -6.03 -27.68
N SER A 296 -24.07 -5.08 -28.37
CA SER A 296 -24.40 -4.63 -29.72
C SER A 296 -23.42 -5.13 -30.77
N ASN A 297 -23.94 -5.44 -31.96
CA ASN A 297 -23.15 -5.72 -33.15
C ASN A 297 -22.90 -4.48 -34.03
N ASP A 298 -23.36 -3.28 -33.64
CA ASP A 298 -23.16 -2.05 -34.41
C ASP A 298 -21.67 -1.61 -34.41
N PRO A 299 -20.97 -1.65 -35.55
CA PRO A 299 -19.58 -1.23 -35.65
C PRO A 299 -19.38 0.25 -35.31
N ARG A 300 -20.39 1.10 -35.54
CA ARG A 300 -20.33 2.54 -35.25
C ARG A 300 -20.32 2.78 -33.75
N LEU A 301 -21.12 2.03 -32.98
CA LEU A 301 -21.12 2.12 -31.52
C LEU A 301 -19.79 1.64 -30.93
N LYS A 302 -19.25 0.53 -31.44
CA LYS A 302 -17.91 0.03 -31.06
C LYS A 302 -16.81 1.05 -31.37
N SER A 303 -16.87 1.70 -32.53
CA SER A 303 -15.94 2.76 -32.92
C SER A 303 -16.07 3.99 -32.02
N HIS A 304 -17.31 4.42 -31.73
CA HIS A 304 -17.60 5.54 -30.84
C HIS A 304 -17.08 5.29 -29.42
N TYR A 305 -17.32 4.10 -28.86
CA TYR A 305 -16.78 3.71 -27.55
C TYR A 305 -15.24 3.78 -27.52
N LYS A 306 -14.56 3.23 -28.55
CA LYS A 306 -13.10 3.30 -28.65
C LYS A 306 -12.60 4.74 -28.73
N MET A 307 -13.27 5.60 -29.50
CA MET A 307 -12.94 7.03 -29.59
C MET A 307 -13.14 7.73 -28.25
N TYR A 308 -14.25 7.48 -27.57
CA TYR A 308 -14.56 8.04 -26.26
C TYR A 308 -13.49 7.66 -25.23
N CYS A 309 -13.06 6.40 -25.20
CA CYS A 309 -11.97 5.93 -24.36
C CYS A 309 -10.67 6.71 -24.60
N LYS A 310 -10.28 6.93 -25.86
CA LYS A 310 -9.08 7.72 -26.20
C LYS A 310 -9.17 9.16 -25.70
N ILE A 311 -10.32 9.80 -25.91
CA ILE A 311 -10.57 11.18 -25.47
C ILE A 311 -10.51 11.25 -23.94
N LEU A 312 -11.22 10.36 -23.24
CA LEU A 312 -11.24 10.34 -21.78
C LEU A 312 -9.84 10.10 -21.19
N SER A 313 -9.04 9.20 -21.77
CA SER A 313 -7.65 8.99 -21.35
C SER A 313 -6.82 10.27 -21.49
N LYS A 314 -7.00 11.04 -22.58
CA LYS A 314 -6.33 12.34 -22.75
C LYS A 314 -6.79 13.35 -21.68
N VAL A 315 -8.10 13.45 -21.45
CA VAL A 315 -8.66 14.36 -20.41
C VAL A 315 -8.11 14.03 -19.03
N ILE A 316 -8.04 12.74 -18.67
CA ILE A 316 -7.48 12.31 -17.37
C ILE A 316 -6.01 12.68 -17.26
N LYS A 317 -5.22 12.47 -18.33
CA LYS A 317 -3.80 12.83 -18.36
C LYS A 317 -3.60 14.35 -18.16
N GLU A 318 -4.33 15.17 -18.89
CA GLU A 318 -4.27 16.63 -18.77
C GLU A 318 -4.71 17.11 -17.39
N ALA A 319 -5.77 16.52 -16.81
CA ALA A 319 -6.24 16.87 -15.47
C ALA A 319 -5.20 16.55 -14.39
N LYS A 320 -4.55 15.39 -14.48
CA LYS A 320 -3.41 15.03 -13.61
C LYS A 320 -2.29 16.05 -13.70
N GLN A 321 -1.85 16.33 -14.93
CA GLN A 321 -0.74 17.26 -15.19
C GLN A 321 -1.05 18.67 -14.67
N ASN A 322 -2.23 19.21 -14.97
CA ASN A 322 -2.64 20.53 -14.51
C ASN A 322 -2.74 20.63 -12.99
N ASN A 323 -3.25 19.59 -12.33
CA ASN A 323 -3.34 19.52 -10.88
C ASN A 323 -1.95 19.56 -10.23
N TYR A 324 -1.04 18.68 -10.64
CA TYR A 324 0.31 18.63 -10.05
C TYR A 324 1.10 19.90 -10.37
N ASN A 325 1.04 20.42 -11.60
CA ASN A 325 1.69 21.69 -11.96
C ASN A 325 1.18 22.84 -11.09
N SER A 326 -0.14 22.91 -10.88
CA SER A 326 -0.73 23.94 -10.01
C SER A 326 -0.27 23.81 -8.55
N GLN A 327 -0.14 22.59 -8.03
CA GLN A 327 0.37 22.35 -6.67
C GLN A 327 1.83 22.78 -6.53
N ILE A 328 2.69 22.45 -7.51
CA ILE A 328 4.11 22.79 -7.49
C ILE A 328 4.30 24.31 -7.62
N LEU A 329 3.59 24.97 -8.54
CA LEU A 329 3.72 26.41 -8.77
C LEU A 329 3.27 27.25 -7.57
N LYS A 330 2.23 26.82 -6.86
CA LYS A 330 1.70 27.50 -5.66
C LYS A 330 2.51 27.22 -4.38
N SER A 331 3.49 26.30 -4.42
CA SER A 331 4.25 25.92 -3.24
C SER A 331 5.41 26.88 -2.95
N ASN A 332 5.61 27.17 -1.65
CA ASN A 332 6.78 27.90 -1.15
C ASN A 332 8.08 27.10 -1.35
N ASN A 333 8.03 25.77 -1.26
CA ASN A 333 9.17 24.88 -1.49
C ASN A 333 8.83 23.87 -2.59
N LYS A 334 9.16 24.23 -3.83
CA LYS A 334 8.85 23.44 -5.03
C LYS A 334 9.50 22.07 -5.02
N ILE A 335 10.77 21.97 -4.60
CA ILE A 335 11.52 20.70 -4.56
C ILE A 335 10.85 19.72 -3.60
N LYS A 336 10.52 20.17 -2.38
CA LYS A 336 9.83 19.35 -1.40
C LYS A 336 8.47 18.88 -1.91
N THR A 337 7.66 19.79 -2.46
CA THR A 337 6.34 19.43 -3.01
C THR A 337 6.42 18.43 -4.16
N THR A 338 7.38 18.58 -5.06
CA THR A 338 7.61 17.59 -6.14
C THR A 338 7.92 16.21 -5.56
N TRP A 339 8.82 16.12 -4.57
CA TRP A 339 9.15 14.85 -3.92
C TRP A 339 7.99 14.26 -3.13
N ASP A 340 7.17 15.10 -2.49
CA ASP A 340 5.97 14.66 -1.78
C ASP A 340 4.95 14.05 -2.76
N ILE A 341 4.75 14.66 -3.94
CA ILE A 341 3.91 14.09 -5.01
C ILE A 341 4.46 12.73 -5.45
N VAL A 342 5.77 12.62 -5.72
CA VAL A 342 6.38 11.35 -6.13
C VAL A 342 6.19 10.27 -5.05
N LYS A 343 6.39 10.60 -3.76
CA LYS A 343 6.19 9.64 -2.66
C LYS A 343 4.75 9.15 -2.57
N VAL A 344 3.78 10.04 -2.72
CA VAL A 344 2.36 9.69 -2.71
C VAL A 344 2.00 8.78 -3.88
N GLU A 345 2.39 9.13 -5.11
CA GLU A 345 2.07 8.34 -6.30
C GLU A 345 2.80 6.99 -6.36
N SER A 346 4.01 6.92 -5.79
CA SER A 346 4.77 5.67 -5.67
C SER A 346 4.36 4.81 -4.46
N GLY A 347 3.39 5.26 -3.65
CA GLY A 347 2.92 4.54 -2.47
C GLY A 347 3.96 4.38 -1.36
N LYS A 348 5.09 5.10 -1.44
CA LYS A 348 6.16 5.03 -0.44
C LYS A 348 5.71 5.72 0.84
N LYS A 349 5.32 4.92 1.84
CA LYS A 349 5.14 5.40 3.21
C LYS A 349 6.52 5.76 3.76
N SER A 350 6.66 6.95 4.33
CA SER A 350 7.87 7.28 5.09
C SER A 350 7.94 6.33 6.27
N VAL A 351 8.89 5.39 6.24
CA VAL A 351 9.18 4.59 7.42
C VAL A 351 9.88 5.54 8.39
N ASN A 352 9.17 6.00 9.41
CA ASN A 352 9.82 6.59 10.58
C ASN A 352 10.45 5.42 11.33
N GLU A 353 11.59 4.94 10.85
CA GLU A 353 12.45 4.08 11.65
C GLU A 353 13.10 4.96 12.70
N ASP A 354 12.65 4.82 13.94
CA ASP A 354 13.41 5.30 15.09
C ASP A 354 14.81 4.66 15.02
N VAL A 355 15.84 5.41 15.46
CA VAL A 355 17.22 4.92 15.49
C VAL A 355 17.26 3.67 16.37
N GLN A 356 17.33 2.48 15.75
CA GLN A 356 17.24 1.21 16.48
C GLN A 356 18.51 0.89 17.26
N SER A 357 19.65 1.37 16.78
CA SER A 357 20.93 1.22 17.46
C SER A 357 21.96 2.23 16.95
N LEU A 358 22.88 2.63 17.81
CA LEU A 358 24.03 3.44 17.48
C LEU A 358 25.30 2.66 17.80
N ASN A 359 26.29 2.71 16.92
CA ASN A 359 27.62 2.17 17.21
C ASN A 359 28.45 3.23 17.91
N ILE A 360 28.78 3.01 19.18
CA ILE A 360 29.62 3.88 20.00
C ILE A 360 30.92 3.12 20.25
N GLU A 361 32.04 3.63 19.72
CA GLU A 361 33.38 3.06 19.92
C GLU A 361 33.50 1.56 19.58
N GLY A 362 32.80 1.11 18.54
CA GLY A 362 32.85 -0.28 18.08
C GLY A 362 31.85 -1.22 18.80
N LYS A 363 31.06 -0.72 19.75
CA LYS A 363 29.95 -1.45 20.39
C LYS A 363 28.61 -0.90 19.95
N SER A 364 27.78 -1.76 19.36
CA SER A 364 26.39 -1.42 19.05
C SER A 364 25.55 -1.36 20.33
N THR A 365 24.87 -0.25 20.57
CA THR A 365 23.91 -0.09 21.67
C THR A 365 22.52 0.26 21.13
N ASN A 366 21.49 -0.31 21.76
CA ASN A 366 20.08 0.01 21.54
C ASN A 366 19.46 0.78 22.72
N ASN A 367 20.26 1.14 23.73
CA ASN A 367 19.78 1.85 24.91
C ASN A 367 19.55 3.33 24.57
N PRO A 368 18.30 3.86 24.65
CA PRO A 368 17.99 5.24 24.27
C PRO A 368 18.80 6.29 25.05
N GLN A 369 19.09 6.03 26.33
CA GLN A 369 19.86 6.95 27.18
C GLN A 369 21.32 6.99 26.71
N ALA A 370 21.91 5.83 26.40
CA ALA A 370 23.28 5.75 25.90
C ALA A 370 23.42 6.41 24.53
N ILE A 371 22.42 6.22 23.65
CA ILE A 371 22.36 6.88 22.34
C ILE A 371 22.28 8.40 22.54
N ALA A 372 21.38 8.89 23.40
CA ALA A 372 21.22 10.32 23.67
C ALA A 372 22.50 10.94 24.26
N SER A 373 23.15 10.27 25.22
CA SER A 373 24.42 10.70 25.79
C SER A 373 25.52 10.77 24.74
N ALA A 374 25.63 9.78 23.85
CA ALA A 374 26.63 9.78 22.79
C ALA A 374 26.42 10.91 21.78
N PHE A 375 25.17 11.21 21.41
CA PHE A 375 24.87 12.39 20.60
C PHE A 375 25.28 13.67 21.33
N ASN A 376 24.95 13.78 22.62
CA ASN A 376 25.32 14.95 23.43
C ASN A 376 26.84 15.13 23.49
N GLU A 377 27.60 14.08 23.81
CA GLU A 377 29.07 14.09 23.82
C GLU A 377 29.66 14.43 22.45
N TYR A 378 29.09 13.89 21.38
CA TYR A 378 29.51 14.22 20.02
C TYR A 378 29.36 15.72 19.72
N PHE A 379 28.18 16.29 20.00
CA PHE A 379 27.91 17.71 19.71
C PHE A 379 28.63 18.66 20.67
N LEU A 380 28.84 18.28 21.92
CA LEU A 380 29.67 19.05 22.86
C LEU A 380 31.14 19.04 22.41
N SER A 381 31.67 17.87 22.03
CA SER A 381 33.07 17.75 21.58
C SER A 381 33.32 18.34 20.20
N LEU A 382 32.28 18.57 19.38
CA LEU A 382 32.42 19.22 18.06
C LEU A 382 32.98 20.63 18.19
N ALA A 383 32.55 21.41 19.18
CA ALA A 383 33.05 22.76 19.41
C ALA A 383 34.56 22.73 19.73
N GLU A 384 34.99 21.83 20.63
CA GLU A 384 36.39 21.67 21.04
C GLU A 384 37.28 21.12 19.92
N LYS A 385 36.79 20.16 19.14
CA LYS A 385 37.49 19.59 17.97
C LYS A 385 37.66 20.61 16.86
N THR A 386 36.64 21.45 16.64
CA THR A 386 36.70 22.52 15.63
C THR A 386 37.65 23.65 16.05
N TYR A 387 37.66 24.02 17.35
CA TYR A 387 38.62 24.98 17.90
C TYR A 387 40.07 24.46 17.85
N SER A 388 40.28 23.20 18.24
CA SER A 388 41.60 22.56 18.21
C SER A 388 42.17 22.44 16.79
N ASN A 389 41.32 22.16 15.78
CA ASN A 389 41.73 22.14 14.38
C ASN A 389 42.01 23.53 13.79
N ASN A 390 41.33 24.58 14.26
CA ASN A 390 41.58 25.95 13.82
C ASN A 390 42.85 26.55 14.44
N ASN A 391 43.18 26.20 15.69
CA ASN A 391 44.43 26.65 16.34
C ASN A 391 45.68 26.04 15.69
N ASN A 392 45.57 24.86 15.05
CA ASN A 392 46.66 24.30 14.25
C ASN A 392 46.84 24.98 12.89
N ASN A 393 45.90 25.82 12.44
CA ASN A 393 45.93 26.45 11.11
C ASN A 393 46.06 27.98 11.11
N ASN A 394 46.03 28.67 12.27
CA ASN A 394 46.16 30.12 12.32
C ASN A 394 47.14 30.62 13.39
N ASN A 395 48.43 30.59 13.04
CA ASN A 395 49.32 31.69 13.44
C ASN A 395 49.02 32.88 12.51
N ASN A 396 48.02 33.70 12.85
CA ASN A 396 48.05 35.16 12.74
C ASN A 396 46.68 35.82 12.99
N ASN A 397 46.74 36.83 13.86
CA ASN A 397 45.90 38.02 13.99
C ASN A 397 44.51 37.97 14.69
N ASN A 398 44.56 38.38 15.96
CA ASN A 398 43.84 39.48 16.63
C ASN A 398 42.32 39.68 16.45
N ASN A 399 41.68 39.72 17.63
CA ASN A 399 40.41 40.38 18.00
C ASN A 399 39.26 40.28 16.99
N ASN A 400 38.30 39.39 17.22
CA ASN A 400 36.97 39.53 16.64
C ASN A 400 35.84 39.05 17.55
N ASN A 401 34.82 39.89 17.60
CA ASN A 401 33.60 39.84 18.41
C ASN A 401 32.78 38.55 18.13
N PRO A 402 32.26 37.83 19.16
CA PRO A 402 31.50 36.58 19.01
C PRO A 402 30.29 36.67 18.08
N ILE A 403 29.71 37.87 17.89
CA ILE A 403 28.59 38.11 16.99
C ILE A 403 28.95 37.81 15.52
N TYR A 404 30.22 37.90 15.13
CA TYR A 404 30.68 37.67 13.76
C TYR A 404 30.60 36.19 13.33
N TYR A 405 30.57 35.24 14.27
CA TYR A 405 30.44 33.81 13.95
C TYR A 405 29.00 33.39 13.67
N LEU A 406 28.02 34.06 14.28
CA LEU A 406 26.60 33.76 14.07
C LEU A 406 26.09 34.22 12.70
N SER A 407 26.66 35.29 12.12
CA SER A 407 26.24 35.81 10.81
C SER A 407 26.75 34.97 9.63
N ARG A 408 27.76 34.11 9.83
CA ARG A 408 28.34 33.28 8.76
C ARG A 408 27.59 31.97 8.52
N ALA A 409 26.75 31.54 9.46
CA ALA A 409 25.99 30.29 9.37
C ALA A 409 24.68 30.40 8.57
N PHE A 410 24.29 31.62 8.15
CA PHE A 410 22.97 31.89 7.54
C PHE A 410 23.01 32.64 6.21
N ASN A 411 24.14 32.63 5.48
CA ASN A 411 24.20 33.03 4.07
C ASN A 411 24.66 31.89 3.18
#